data_AF-A0A1F7LRV8-F1
#
_entry.id   AF-A0A1F7LRV8-F1
#
_cell.length_a   1.000
_cell.length_b   1.000
_cell.length_c   1.000
_cell.angle_alpha   90.00
_cell.angle_beta   90.00
_cell.angle_gamma   90.00
#
_symmetry.space_group_name_H-M   'P 1'
#
loop_
_entity.id
_entity.type
_entity.pdbx_description
1 polymer ?
#
loop_
_entity_poly.entity_id
_entity_poly.type
_entity_poly.pdbx_seq_one_letter_code
_entity_poly.pdbx_strand_id
1 'polypeptide(L)' 'MQVVAVSTPASPFWRWRIVNYAGESVAESHETFPTIAAAVAGGAKRLVEMNVVDRSEPVRAYRSTSHLRRR' A
#
# COMPACT_ATOMS: atom_id res chain seq x y z
N MET A 1 8.43 2.44 -0.74
CA MET A 1 7.08 2.15 -1.23
C MET A 1 7.05 0.81 -1.93
N GLN A 2 5.89 0.16 -1.98
CA GLN A 2 5.66 -1.13 -2.62
C GLN A 2 4.40 -1.08 -3.50
N VAL A 3 4.40 -1.86 -4.57
CA VAL A 3 3.22 -2.09 -5.42
C VAL A 3 2.67 -3.46 -5.09
N VAL A 4 1.39 -3.53 -4.73
CA VAL A 4 0.69 -4.79 -4.46
C VAL A 4 -0.49 -4.95 -5.41
N ALA A 5 -0.74 -6.19 -5.83
CA ALA A 5 -1.93 -6.54 -6.58
C ALA A 5 -3.02 -7.02 -5.61
N VAL A 6 -4.24 -6.53 -5.80
CA VAL A 6 -5.39 -6.84 -4.97
C VAL A 6 -6.53 -7.28 -5.88
N SER A 7 -7.21 -8.37 -5.53
CA SER A 7 -8.50 -8.75 -6.09
C SER A 7 -9.48 -9.01 -4.95
N THR A 8 -10.79 -8.92 -5.24
CA THR A 8 -11.82 -9.23 -4.24
C THR A 8 -12.66 -10.40 -4.72
N PRO A 9 -13.23 -11.22 -3.82
CA PRO A 9 -14.11 -12.32 -4.25
C PRO A 9 -15.31 -11.88 -5.10
N ALA A 10 -15.81 -10.64 -4.88
CA ALA A 10 -16.92 -10.07 -5.64
C ALA A 10 -16.53 -9.55 -7.03
N SER A 11 -15.23 -9.30 -7.28
CA SER A 11 -14.71 -8.84 -8.56
C SER A 11 -13.35 -9.52 -8.80
N PRO A 12 -13.32 -10.61 -9.59
CA PRO A 12 -12.11 -11.42 -9.78
C PRO A 12 -11.02 -10.72 -10.60
N PHE A 13 -11.24 -9.47 -10.99
CA PHE A 13 -10.23 -8.68 -11.68
C PHE A 13 -9.22 -8.09 -10.69
N TRP A 14 -7.99 -7.94 -11.16
CA TRP A 14 -6.88 -7.41 -10.38
C TRP A 14 -6.83 -5.89 -10.45
N ARG A 15 -6.46 -5.26 -9.35
CA ARG A 15 -6.12 -3.84 -9.27
C ARG A 15 -4.77 -3.72 -8.59
N TRP A 16 -4.01 -2.69 -8.89
CA TRP A 16 -2.80 -2.39 -8.13
C TRP A 16 -3.10 -1.35 -7.06
N ARG A 17 -2.32 -1.42 -5.98
CA ARG A 17 -2.28 -0.43 -4.90
C ARG A 17 -0.82 -0.14 -4.57
N ILE A 18 -0.50 1.13 -4.37
CA ILE A 18 0.82 1.58 -3.92
C ILE A 18 0.72 1.84 -2.42
N VAL A 19 1.58 1.19 -1.66
CA VAL A 19 1.62 1.28 -0.20
C VAL A 19 2.97 1.85 0.21
N ASN A 20 2.96 2.81 1.13
CA ASN A 20 4.19 3.34 1.73
C ASN A 20 4.72 2.39 2.81
N TYR A 21 5.91 2.67 3.34
CA TYR A 21 6.49 1.82 4.39
C TYR A 21 5.77 1.95 5.73
N ALA A 22 4.94 2.98 5.93
CA ALA A 22 4.06 3.10 7.07
C ALA A 22 2.78 2.23 6.95
N GLY A 23 2.56 1.56 5.81
CA GLY A 23 1.39 0.73 5.55
C GLY A 23 0.18 1.49 5.00
N GLU A 24 0.33 2.77 4.71
CA GLU A 24 -0.72 3.62 4.15
C GLU A 24 -0.78 3.48 2.63
N SER A 25 -1.99 3.55 2.09
CA SER A 25 -2.23 3.54 0.66
C SER A 25 -2.03 4.91 0.07
N VAL A 26 -1.02 5.03 -0.77
CA VAL A 26 -0.68 6.28 -1.45
C VAL A 26 -1.48 6.43 -2.74
N ALA A 27 -1.75 5.33 -3.44
CA ALA A 27 -2.53 5.34 -4.68
C ALA A 27 -3.15 3.97 -4.95
N GLU A 28 -4.25 3.96 -5.71
CA GLU A 28 -4.95 2.75 -6.12
C GLU A 28 -5.38 2.86 -7.59
N SER A 29 -5.41 1.73 -8.28
CA SER A 29 -5.92 1.62 -9.64
C SER A 29 -7.43 1.70 -9.68
N HIS A 30 -7.96 2.62 -10.50
CA HIS A 30 -9.36 2.56 -10.92
C HIS A 30 -9.59 1.51 -12.02
N GLU A 31 -8.54 1.21 -12.80
CA GLU A 31 -8.57 0.21 -13.85
C GLU A 31 -8.43 -1.20 -13.28
N THR A 32 -9.04 -2.15 -13.98
CA THR A 32 -8.99 -3.57 -13.66
C THR A 32 -8.16 -4.34 -14.68
N PHE A 33 -7.35 -5.27 -14.20
CA PHE A 33 -6.44 -6.07 -14.99
C PHE A 33 -6.83 -7.56 -14.93
N PRO A 34 -6.62 -8.32 -16.01
CA PRO A 34 -6.92 -9.74 -16.04
C PRO A 34 -5.91 -10.59 -15.26
N THR A 35 -4.70 -10.08 -15.01
CA THR A 35 -3.62 -10.83 -14.35
C THR A 35 -2.93 -10.00 -13.27
N ILE A 36 -2.38 -10.71 -12.26
CA ILE A 36 -1.53 -10.13 -11.21
C ILE A 36 -0.37 -9.36 -11.84
N ALA A 37 0.31 -9.97 -12.82
CA ALA A 37 1.47 -9.37 -13.47
C ALA A 37 1.14 -8.05 -14.17
N ALA A 38 -0.01 -7.99 -14.87
CA ALA A 38 -0.46 -6.76 -15.53
C ALA A 38 -0.78 -5.65 -14.51
N ALA A 39 -1.44 -6.00 -13.40
CA ALA A 39 -1.69 -5.04 -12.32
C ALA A 39 -0.37 -4.52 -11.73
N VAL A 40 0.56 -5.40 -11.36
CA VAL A 40 1.86 -5.00 -10.79
C VAL A 40 2.65 -4.13 -11.77
N ALA A 41 2.67 -4.46 -13.07
CA ALA A 41 3.35 -3.66 -14.08
C ALA A 41 2.74 -2.25 -14.21
N GLY A 42 1.40 -2.15 -14.21
CA GLY A 42 0.69 -0.87 -14.23
C GLY A 42 1.00 -0.02 -12.99
N GLY A 43 0.98 -0.64 -11.81
CA GLY A 43 1.33 0.04 -10.56
C GLY A 43 2.80 0.43 -10.46
N ALA A 44 3.72 -0.38 -10.99
CA ALA A 44 5.14 -0.05 -11.06
C ALA A 44 5.40 1.15 -11.96
N LYS A 45 4.74 1.20 -13.13
CA LYS A 45 4.77 2.37 -14.01
C LYS A 45 4.29 3.63 -13.28
N ARG A 46 3.14 3.54 -12.59
CA ARG A 46 2.58 4.66 -11.84
C ARG A 46 3.48 5.12 -10.70
N LEU A 47 4.11 4.19 -9.98
CA LEU A 47 5.05 4.52 -8.90
C LEU A 47 6.25 5.32 -9.42
N VAL A 48 6.80 4.96 -10.58
CA VAL A 48 7.89 5.69 -11.22
C VAL A 48 7.43 7.09 -11.66
N GLU A 49 6.26 7.20 -12.29
CA GLU A 49 5.67 8.49 -12.70
C GLU A 49 5.44 9.44 -11.52
N MET A 50 5.03 8.90 -10.37
CA MET A 50 4.80 9.69 -9.16
C MET A 50 6.07 10.34 -8.62
N ASN A 51 7.24 9.70 -8.79
CA ASN A 51 8.54 10.16 -8.28
C ASN A 51 8.49 10.63 -6.81
N VAL A 52 7.72 9.93 -5.98
CA VAL A 52 7.50 10.30 -4.57
C VAL A 52 8.57 9.66 -3.70
N VAL A 53 9.22 10.49 -2.89
CA VAL A 53 10.06 10.04 -1.78
C VAL A 53 9.17 9.77 -0.58
N ASP A 54 9.20 8.54 -0.08
CA ASP A 54 8.48 8.15 1.13
C ASP A 54 9.09 8.83 2.36
N ARG A 55 8.32 9.71 3.00
CA ARG A 55 8.68 10.40 4.25
C ARG A 55 7.77 10.00 5.40
N SER A 56 6.90 9.02 5.20
CA SER A 56 5.98 8.59 6.24
C SER A 56 6.74 7.85 7.33
N GLU A 57 6.49 8.22 8.59
CA GLU A 57 6.99 7.47 9.72
C GLU A 57 6.06 6.28 9.99
N PRO A 58 6.60 5.08 10.22
CA PRO A 58 5.77 3.96 10.63
C PRO A 58 5.05 4.33 11.93
N VAL A 59 3.73 4.15 11.96
CA VAL A 59 2.94 4.34 13.18
C VAL A 59 3.56 3.48 14.27
N ARG A 60 4.04 4.09 15.34
CA ARG A 60 4.64 3.38 16.47
C ARG A 60 3.55 2.49 17.10
N ALA A 61 3.54 1.21 16.72
CA ALA A 61 2.62 0.21 17.23
C ALA A 61 2.80 -0.03 18.75
N TYR A 62 3.89 0.45 19.33
CA TYR A 62 4.13 0.38 20.77
C TYR A 62 3.38 1.51 21.49
N ARG A 63 2.15 1.23 21.93
CA ARG A 63 1.54 1.98 23.03
C ARG A 63 2.38 1.73 24.27
N SER A 64 3.17 2.73 24.66
CA SER A 64 3.94 2.66 25.89
C SER A 64 3.01 2.39 27.07
N THR A 65 3.14 1.22 27.68
CA THR A 65 2.44 0.83 28.91
C THR A 65 3.03 1.54 30.14
N SER A 66 3.81 2.60 29.95
CA SER A 66 4.36 3.41 31.04
C SER A 66 3.28 3.95 31.98
N HIS A 67 2.05 4.16 31.50
CA HIS A 67 0.90 4.53 32.34
C HIS A 67 0.45 3.40 33.29
N LEU A 68 0.77 2.14 32.98
CA LEU A 68 0.54 0.98 33.86
C LEU A 68 1.62 0.83 34.94
N ARG A 69 2.74 1.57 34.85
CA ARG A 69 3.87 1.49 35.79
C ARG A 69 3.85 2.52 36.92
N ARG A 70 2.86 3.42 36.98
CA ARG A 70 2.69 4.33 38.14
C ARG A 70 1.86 3.62 39.22
N ARG A 71 2.53 3.15 40.26
CA ARG A 71 1.97 2.87 41.60
C ARG A 71 2.80 3.62 42.62
#